data_AF-A0A0K8Q9L3-F1
#
_entry.id   AF-A0A0K8Q9L3-F1
#
_cell.length_a   1.000
_cell.length_b   1.000
_cell.length_c   1.000
_cell.angle_alpha   90.00
_cell.angle_beta   90.00
_cell.angle_gamma   90.00
#
_symmetry.space_group_name_H-M   'P 1'
#
loop_
_entity.id
_entity.type
_entity.pdbx_description
1 polymer ?
#
loop_
_entity_poly.entity_id
_entity_poly.type
_entity_poly.pdbx_seq_one_letter_code
_entity_poly.pdbx_strand_id
1 'polypeptide(L)' 'MTTLIGFAIHKTIGMRVSEADELNGIDVTEHAETAYELLMVGGSFNPGEPHPSAVAVEVAAVVTEESMPERGKVRT' A
#
# COMPACT_ATOMS: atom_id res chain seq x y z
N MET A 1 -2.24 47.00 7.52
CA MET A 1 -3.53 46.39 7.11
C MET A 1 -3.52 44.87 7.18
N THR A 2 -2.53 44.18 6.61
CA THR A 2 -2.43 42.70 6.64
C THR A 2 -2.54 42.11 8.05
N THR A 3 -1.92 42.74 9.05
CA THR A 3 -1.99 42.31 10.45
C THR A 3 -3.39 42.34 11.04
N LEU A 4 -4.20 43.35 10.69
CA LEU A 4 -5.58 43.46 11.15
C LEU A 4 -6.46 42.35 10.56
N ILE A 5 -6.28 42.06 9.27
CA ILE A 5 -7.02 40.99 8.58
C ILE A 5 -6.61 39.63 9.13
N GLY A 6 -5.29 39.38 9.28
CA GLY A 6 -4.79 38.14 9.86
C GLY A 6 -5.28 37.91 11.30
N PHE A 7 -5.34 38.97 12.12
CA PHE A 7 -5.88 38.88 13.48
C PHE A 7 -7.38 38.56 13.49
N ALA A 8 -8.17 39.18 12.60
CA ALA A 8 -9.59 38.90 12.46
C ALA A 8 -9.84 37.43 12.09
N ILE A 9 -9.12 36.90 11.08
CA ILE A 9 -9.24 35.51 10.64
C ILE A 9 -8.78 34.53 11.73
N HIS A 10 -7.67 34.83 12.40
CA HIS A 10 -7.18 34.00 13.51
C HIS A 10 -8.20 33.86 14.64
N LYS A 11 -9.00 34.90 14.89
CA LYS A 11 -10.03 34.87 15.94
C LYS A 11 -11.35 34.23 15.53
N THR A 12 -11.68 34.19 14.24
CA THR A 12 -12.96 33.64 13.79
C THR A 12 -12.86 32.17 13.42
N ILE A 13 -11.91 31.82 12.55
CA ILE A 13 -11.80 30.47 11.97
C ILE A 13 -10.44 29.81 12.23
N GLY A 14 -9.43 30.59 12.63
CA GLY A 14 -8.06 30.11 12.75
C GLY A 14 -7.38 29.99 11.37
N MET A 15 -6.06 30.17 11.35
CA MET A 15 -5.25 30.05 10.12
C MET A 15 -4.37 28.79 10.11
N ARG A 16 -4.32 28.05 11.23
CA ARG A 16 -3.47 26.87 11.40
C ARG A 16 -4.33 25.64 11.60
N VAL A 17 -3.82 24.51 11.11
CA VAL A 17 -4.40 23.19 11.34
C VAL A 17 -3.88 22.63 12.69
N SER A 18 -4.45 21.51 13.15
CA SER A 18 -4.01 20.88 14.40
C SER A 18 -2.58 20.32 14.27
N GLU A 19 -1.86 20.19 15.39
CA GLU A 19 -0.49 19.62 15.37
C GLU A 19 -0.47 18.20 14.79
N ALA A 20 -1.50 17.39 15.07
CA ALA A 20 -1.62 16.06 14.52
C ALA A 20 -1.74 16.07 12.99
N ASP A 21 -2.52 17.01 12.43
CA ASP A 21 -2.71 17.13 10.98
C ASP A 21 -1.49 17.76 10.30
N GLU A 22 -0.79 18.68 10.98
CA GLU A 22 0.50 19.19 10.52
C GLU A 22 1.54 18.07 10.38
N LEU A 23 1.54 17.11 11.32
CA LEU A 23 2.43 15.95 11.30
C LEU A 23 2.03 14.89 10.26
N ASN A 24 0.72 14.62 10.13
CA ASN A 24 0.20 13.63 9.17
C ASN A 24 0.29 14.12 7.72
N GLY A 25 0.32 15.44 7.50
CA GLY A 25 0.43 16.07 6.20
C GLY A 25 -0.91 16.54 5.65
N ILE A 26 -0.96 17.79 5.20
CA ILE A 26 -2.19 18.47 4.74
C ILE A 26 -2.79 17.77 3.51
N ASP A 27 -1.94 17.30 2.60
CA ASP A 27 -2.40 16.57 1.40
C ASP A 27 -3.23 15.34 1.80
N VAL A 28 -2.86 14.64 2.87
CA VAL A 28 -3.58 13.46 3.35
C VAL A 28 -4.83 13.86 4.14
N THR A 29 -4.73 14.84 5.03
CA THR A 29 -5.83 15.17 5.95
C THR A 29 -6.94 16.01 5.33
N GLU A 30 -6.61 16.89 4.39
CA GLU A 30 -7.57 17.82 3.76
C GLU A 30 -7.92 17.44 2.32
N HIS A 31 -6.98 16.83 1.58
CA HIS A 31 -7.20 16.50 0.17
C HIS A 31 -7.32 14.98 -0.09
N ALA A 32 -7.06 14.14 0.91
CA ALA A 32 -7.06 12.68 0.79
C ALA A 32 -6.19 12.17 -0.36
N GLU A 33 -5.05 12.83 -0.59
CA GLU A 33 -4.11 12.53 -1.67
C GLU A 33 -2.67 12.38 -1.15
N THR A 34 -1.80 11.83 -1.99
CA THR A 34 -0.36 11.85 -1.77
C THR A 34 0.28 12.76 -2.82
N ALA A 35 1.30 13.54 -2.42
CA ALA A 35 1.97 14.47 -3.34
C ALA A 35 2.56 13.77 -4.58
N TYR A 36 3.06 12.55 -4.38
CA TYR A 36 3.59 11.69 -5.44
C TYR A 36 3.32 10.21 -5.14
N GLU A 37 2.70 9.52 -6.08
CA GLU A 37 2.63 8.05 -6.10
C GLU A 37 3.81 7.47 -6.89
N LEU A 38 4.95 7.28 -6.22
CA LEU A 38 6.18 6.76 -6.87
C LEU A 38 6.15 5.23 -7.06
N LEU A 39 5.25 4.53 -6.37
CA LEU A 39 5.10 3.08 -6.43
C LEU A 39 3.62 2.69 -6.30
N MET A 40 2.85 2.81 -7.39
CA MET A 40 1.62 2.02 -7.50
C MET A 40 1.99 0.55 -7.81
N VAL A 41 2.56 -0.14 -6.82
CA VAL A 41 2.72 -1.62 -6.80
C VAL A 41 1.34 -2.22 -6.51
N GLY A 42 0.45 -2.10 -7.49
CA GLY A 42 -0.86 -2.75 -7.53
C GLY A 42 -1.06 -3.64 -8.76
N GLY A 43 -0.09 -3.66 -9.67
CA GLY A 43 0.03 -4.68 -10.71
C GLY A 43 1.36 -5.39 -10.55
N SER A 44 1.35 -6.69 -10.22
CA SER A 44 2.55 -7.53 -10.35
C SER A 44 2.99 -7.53 -11.80
N PHE A 45 3.99 -6.72 -12.14
CA PHE A 45 4.72 -6.85 -13.38
C PHE A 45 5.96 -7.70 -13.07
N ASN A 46 5.88 -8.99 -13.41
CA ASN A 46 7.01 -9.92 -13.39
C ASN A 46 7.55 -10.07 -14.81
N PRO A 47 8.51 -9.24 -15.26
CA PRO A 47 9.09 -9.37 -16.59
C PRO A 47 10.02 -10.58 -16.60
N GLY A 48 9.47 -11.75 -16.95
CA GLY A 48 10.24 -12.98 -17.05
C GLY A 48 9.48 -14.25 -16.68
N GLU A 49 8.31 -14.15 -16.03
CA GLU A 49 7.48 -15.33 -15.82
C GLU A 49 6.73 -15.68 -17.12
N PRO A 50 6.86 -16.91 -17.65
CA PRO A 50 6.06 -17.34 -18.79
C PRO A 50 4.60 -17.30 -18.36
N HIS A 51 3.84 -16.40 -18.98
CA HIS A 51 2.42 -16.22 -18.70
C HIS A 51 1.71 -17.57 -18.92
N PRO A 52 1.14 -18.21 -17.88
CA PRO A 52 0.41 -19.44 -18.11
C PRO A 52 -0.81 -19.08 -18.96
N SER A 53 -0.86 -19.62 -20.18
CA SER A 53 -2.09 -19.67 -20.95
C SER A 53 -3.17 -20.29 -20.05
N ALA A 54 -4.37 -19.69 -20.04
CA ALA A 54 -5.44 -19.87 -19.07
C ALA A 54 -5.91 -21.32 -18.81
N VAL A 55 -5.33 -22.30 -19.51
CA VAL A 55 -5.63 -23.73 -19.40
C VAL A 55 -4.89 -24.40 -18.22
N ALA A 56 -3.80 -23.82 -17.70
CA ALA A 56 -2.97 -24.48 -16.68
C ALA A 56 -3.45 -24.32 -15.22
N VAL A 57 -4.24 -23.29 -14.93
CA VAL A 57 -4.59 -22.91 -13.54
C VAL A 57 -5.62 -23.87 -12.93
N GLU A 58 -6.46 -24.53 -13.73
CA GLU A 58 -7.45 -25.49 -13.23
C GLU A 58 -6.83 -26.82 -12.77
N VAL A 59 -5.71 -27.25 -13.40
CA VAL A 59 -5.14 -28.59 -13.19
C VAL A 59 -4.34 -28.70 -11.89
N ALA A 60 -3.73 -27.61 -11.41
CA ALA A 60 -2.84 -27.64 -10.25
C ALA A 60 -3.56 -27.64 -8.88
N ALA A 61 -4.82 -27.19 -8.83
CA ALA A 61 -5.55 -27.08 -7.57
C ALA A 61 -6.17 -28.41 -7.09
N VAL A 62 -6.34 -29.38 -7.99
CA VAL A 62 -7.06 -30.64 -7.70
C VAL A 62 -6.11 -31.83 -7.49
N VAL A 63 -4.88 -31.76 -8.00
CA VAL A 63 -3.88 -32.83 -7.87
C VAL A 63 -3.11 -32.58 -6.56
N THR A 64 -3.62 -33.06 -5.43
CA THR A 64 -3.17 -34.33 -4.83
C THR A 64 -1.68 -34.31 -4.56
N GLU A 65 -1.17 -34.59 -3.37
CA GLU A 65 -1.67 -35.31 -2.22
C GLU A 65 -0.56 -34.99 -1.20
N GLU A 66 -0.90 -34.57 0.00
CA GLU A 66 -0.85 -35.53 1.09
C GLU A 66 0.42 -36.42 1.08
N SER A 67 1.28 -36.19 2.07
CA SER A 67 2.33 -37.10 2.55
C SER A 67 3.71 -37.05 1.86
N MET A 68 4.69 -36.44 2.54
CA MET A 68 5.68 -37.20 3.34
C MET A 68 6.78 -36.28 3.91
N PRO A 69 7.02 -36.28 5.25
CA PRO A 69 8.20 -35.66 5.85
C PRO A 69 9.38 -36.65 5.99
N GLU A 70 10.60 -36.11 5.94
CA GLU A 70 11.90 -36.79 6.09
C GLU A 70 11.98 -37.83 7.23
N ARG A 71 12.49 -39.04 6.94
CA ARG A 71 13.24 -39.87 7.90
C ARG A 71 14.03 -41.01 7.27
N GLY A 72 15.31 -41.12 7.63
CA GLY A 72 16.00 -42.42 7.74
C GLY A 72 17.00 -42.76 6.63
N LYS A 73 18.26 -42.33 6.80
CA LYS A 73 19.40 -42.88 6.05
C LYS A 73 19.74 -44.26 6.63
N VAL A 74 19.35 -45.32 5.95
CA VAL A 74 19.78 -46.70 6.24
C VAL A 74 21.17 -46.92 5.63
N ARG A 75 22.16 -47.21 6.47
CA ARG A 75 23.42 -47.82 6.02
C ARG A 75 23.59 -49.16 6.74
N THR A 76 23.65 -50.17 5.90
CA THR A 76 24.18 -51.53 6.11
C THR A 76 25.29 -51.62 7.14
#